data_AF-A0A2M8NJK9-F1
#
_entry.id   AF-A0A2M8NJK9-F1
#
_cell.length_a   1.000
_cell.length_b   1.000
_cell.length_c   1.000
_cell.angle_alpha   90.00
_cell.angle_beta   90.00
_cell.angle_gamma   90.00
#
_symmetry.space_group_name_H-M   'P 1'
#
loop_
_entity.id
_entity.type
_entity.pdbx_description
1 polymer ?
#
loop_
_entity_poly.entity_id
_entity_poly.type
_entity_poly.pdbx_seq_one_letter_code
_entity_poly.pdbx_strand_id
1 'polypeptide(L)'
;MLSSIVSAQDSPAALFSWLDADLALSLPPTWSVTTSSEPMQIRAEDGERRLTVTVLPETTTTASYYNVLFALVVEAGLAPQSWTQPNWFGRSGGRIDANRGVGMIGRLPDDRVIAVVCGCTAAQLDDLVASVHFSASALAENGRIYPDTPVQGTLTADRTEESWLYSGMAGEVITIAAVDLARPSPTALGLDMEIVLYAPDGSELARNDDHGGLDLYGVYDAQIRDLTLPDPGDYRIVVRSVQNTTGTYTLGVSAPRPIA
;
A
#
# COMPACT_ATOMS: atom_id res chain seq x y z
N MET A 1 -8.68 3.00 -13.64
CA MET A 1 -10.16 2.83 -13.61
C MET A 1 -10.62 2.83 -12.15
N LEU A 2 -11.76 3.46 -11.81
CA LEU A 2 -12.34 3.41 -10.46
C LEU A 2 -13.20 2.15 -10.29
N SER A 3 -13.03 1.43 -9.20
CA SER A 3 -13.99 0.43 -8.74
C SER A 3 -14.42 0.75 -7.31
N SER A 4 -15.74 0.76 -7.07
CA SER A 4 -16.29 0.78 -5.73
C SER A 4 -16.16 -0.63 -5.15
N ILE A 5 -15.55 -0.74 -3.98
CA ILE A 5 -15.60 -1.99 -3.21
C ILE A 5 -16.85 -1.92 -2.35
N VAL A 6 -17.71 -2.93 -2.44
CA VAL A 6 -18.92 -3.01 -1.63
C VAL A 6 -18.50 -3.03 -0.16
N SER A 7 -18.72 -1.90 0.52
CA SER A 7 -18.63 -1.82 1.97
C SER A 7 -19.64 -2.79 2.59
N ALA A 8 -19.29 -3.37 3.75
CA ALA A 8 -20.27 -4.01 4.63
C ALA A 8 -21.47 -3.07 4.83
N GLN A 9 -22.68 -3.64 4.83
CA GLN A 9 -23.97 -2.95 4.70
C GLN A 9 -24.28 -1.88 5.75
N ASP A 10 -23.40 -1.67 6.75
CA ASP A 10 -23.56 -0.75 7.88
C ASP A 10 -22.38 0.22 8.11
N SER A 11 -21.39 0.32 7.20
CA SER A 11 -20.30 1.29 7.41
C SER A 11 -20.68 2.70 6.96
N PRO A 12 -20.38 3.76 7.74
CA PRO A 12 -20.70 5.15 7.39
C PRO A 12 -19.86 5.72 6.24
N ALA A 13 -18.88 4.97 5.73
CA ALA A 13 -17.99 5.37 4.64
C ALA A 13 -17.88 4.26 3.58
N ALA A 14 -17.87 4.65 2.31
CA ALA A 14 -17.58 3.79 1.17
C ALA A 14 -16.07 3.82 0.87
N LEU A 15 -15.53 2.65 0.52
CA LEU A 15 -14.13 2.54 0.10
C LEU A 15 -14.03 2.68 -1.42
N PHE A 16 -13.24 3.65 -1.86
CA PHE A 16 -12.93 3.90 -3.26
C PHE A 16 -11.50 3.45 -3.54
N SER A 17 -11.31 2.62 -4.56
CA SER A 17 -9.98 2.25 -5.03
C SER A 17 -9.67 2.98 -6.34
N TRP A 18 -8.49 3.57 -6.41
CA TRP A 18 -7.98 4.27 -7.59
C TRP A 18 -6.82 3.49 -8.18
N LEU A 19 -7.16 2.58 -9.09
CA LEU A 19 -6.19 1.61 -9.61
C LEU A 19 -5.04 2.28 -10.36
N ASP A 20 -5.31 3.34 -11.13
CA ASP A 20 -4.27 4.03 -11.93
C ASP A 20 -3.21 4.70 -11.05
N ALA A 21 -3.61 5.10 -9.83
CA ALA A 21 -2.74 5.76 -8.87
C ALA A 21 -2.39 4.88 -7.69
N ASP A 22 -2.78 3.60 -7.63
CA ASP A 22 -2.45 2.71 -6.51
C ASP A 22 -2.75 3.35 -5.13
N LEU A 23 -3.99 3.84 -4.96
CA LEU A 23 -4.47 4.51 -3.75
C LEU A 23 -5.87 3.99 -3.38
N ALA A 24 -6.21 4.02 -2.09
CA ALA A 24 -7.60 3.94 -1.66
C ALA A 24 -8.01 5.20 -0.89
N LEU A 25 -9.30 5.47 -0.86
CA LEU A 25 -9.87 6.56 -0.10
C LEU A 25 -11.14 6.06 0.56
N SER A 26 -11.28 6.30 1.86
CA SER A 26 -12.55 6.14 2.54
C SER A 26 -13.28 7.48 2.46
N LEU A 27 -14.42 7.50 1.77
CA LEU A 27 -15.23 8.71 1.60
C LEU A 27 -16.68 8.40 1.99
N PRO A 28 -17.44 9.38 2.51
CA PRO A 28 -18.85 9.16 2.77
C PRO A 28 -19.58 8.74 1.48
N PRO A 29 -20.54 7.80 1.53
CA PRO A 29 -21.20 7.26 0.35
C PRO A 29 -22.04 8.31 -0.40
N THR A 30 -22.30 9.47 0.21
CA THR A 30 -23.00 10.60 -0.42
C THR A 30 -22.14 11.39 -1.39
N TRP A 31 -20.81 11.17 -1.41
CA TRP A 31 -19.90 11.91 -2.26
C TRP A 31 -19.88 11.34 -3.67
N SER A 32 -19.97 12.23 -4.67
CA SER A 32 -19.72 11.88 -6.06
C SER A 32 -18.20 11.86 -6.29
N VAL A 33 -17.69 10.85 -6.99
CA VAL A 33 -16.25 10.68 -7.23
C VAL A 33 -15.97 10.60 -8.72
N THR A 34 -14.97 11.34 -9.17
CA THR A 34 -14.47 11.35 -10.56
C THR A 34 -12.95 11.20 -10.56
N THR A 35 -12.41 10.60 -11.63
CA THR A 35 -10.97 10.45 -11.86
C THR A 35 -10.55 11.08 -13.17
N SER A 36 -9.29 11.50 -13.23
CA SER A 36 -8.55 11.85 -14.44
C SER A 36 -7.20 11.17 -14.41
N SER A 37 -6.68 10.75 -15.57
CA SER A 37 -5.31 10.25 -15.72
C SER A 37 -4.32 11.35 -16.11
N GLU A 38 -4.81 12.48 -16.62
CA GLU A 38 -3.98 13.60 -17.11
C GLU A 38 -4.61 14.94 -16.69
N PRO A 39 -4.21 15.54 -15.55
CA PRO A 39 -3.28 14.99 -14.56
C PRO A 39 -3.90 13.83 -13.78
N MET A 40 -3.06 12.96 -13.20
CA MET A 40 -3.50 11.88 -12.34
C MET A 40 -4.17 12.47 -11.08
N GLN A 41 -5.50 12.52 -11.09
CA GLN A 41 -6.29 13.21 -10.08
C GLN A 41 -7.60 12.48 -9.75
N ILE A 42 -7.97 12.46 -8.47
CA ILE A 42 -9.32 12.21 -7.98
C ILE A 42 -9.97 13.51 -7.54
N ARG A 43 -11.24 13.68 -7.91
CA ARG A 43 -12.11 14.72 -7.35
C ARG A 43 -13.32 14.05 -6.71
N ALA A 44 -13.60 14.41 -5.46
CA ALA A 44 -14.78 13.95 -4.76
C ALA A 44 -15.57 15.15 -4.23
N GLU A 45 -16.89 15.15 -4.38
CA GLU A 45 -17.74 16.30 -4.06
C GLU A 45 -19.03 15.90 -3.34
N ASP A 46 -19.47 16.71 -2.38
CA ASP A 46 -20.79 16.61 -1.73
C ASP A 46 -21.30 18.01 -1.36
N GLY A 47 -22.14 18.56 -2.23
CA GLY A 47 -22.61 19.94 -2.16
C GLY A 47 -21.46 20.93 -2.37
N GLU A 48 -21.16 21.73 -1.36
CA GLU A 48 -20.04 22.69 -1.40
C GLU A 48 -18.70 22.07 -0.98
N ARG A 49 -18.71 20.87 -0.40
CA ARG A 49 -17.49 20.16 0.01
C ARG A 49 -16.82 19.57 -1.21
N ARG A 50 -15.54 19.85 -1.39
CA ARG A 50 -14.71 19.26 -2.44
C ARG A 50 -13.43 18.73 -1.86
N LEU A 51 -13.03 17.55 -2.31
CA LEU A 51 -11.73 16.95 -2.09
C LEU A 51 -11.08 16.75 -3.45
N THR A 52 -9.81 17.10 -3.55
CA THR A 52 -8.99 16.81 -4.71
C THR A 52 -7.71 16.15 -4.24
N VAL A 53 -7.44 14.95 -4.76
CA VAL A 53 -6.18 14.24 -4.54
C VAL A 53 -5.46 14.16 -5.87
N THR A 54 -4.24 14.66 -5.92
CA THR A 54 -3.42 14.70 -7.12
C THR A 54 -2.12 13.98 -6.87
N VAL A 55 -1.77 13.04 -7.74
CA VAL A 55 -0.42 12.47 -7.80
C VAL A 55 0.42 13.35 -8.71
N LEU A 56 1.54 13.82 -8.18
CA LEU A 56 2.41 14.80 -8.81
C LEU A 56 3.60 14.12 -9.49
N PRO A 57 4.24 14.76 -10.49
CA PRO A 57 5.43 14.23 -11.14
C PRO A 57 6.54 13.91 -10.14
N GLU A 58 7.30 12.86 -10.38
CA GLU A 58 8.44 12.43 -9.54
C GLU A 58 9.52 13.52 -9.39
N THR A 59 9.60 14.43 -10.36
CA THR A 59 10.47 15.61 -10.34
C THR A 59 10.07 16.66 -9.31
N THR A 60 8.94 16.50 -8.63
CA THR A 60 8.50 17.38 -7.54
C THR A 60 9.40 17.17 -6.32
N THR A 61 10.18 18.20 -5.98
CA THR A 61 11.12 18.18 -4.85
C THR A 61 10.50 18.83 -3.62
N THR A 62 11.03 18.54 -2.43
CA THR A 62 10.59 19.22 -1.19
C THR A 62 10.73 20.74 -1.28
N ALA A 63 11.73 21.24 -2.01
CA ALA A 63 11.91 22.67 -2.26
C ALA A 63 10.78 23.29 -3.10
N SER A 64 10.10 22.51 -3.94
CA SER A 64 8.96 22.98 -4.74
C SER A 64 7.61 22.82 -4.05
N TYR A 65 7.54 22.16 -2.90
CA TYR A 65 6.27 21.83 -2.23
C TYR A 65 5.38 23.05 -1.98
N TYR A 66 5.94 24.14 -1.47
CA TYR A 66 5.17 25.37 -1.22
C TYR A 66 4.53 25.90 -2.51
N ASN A 67 5.31 26.07 -3.58
CA ASN A 67 4.82 26.65 -4.83
C ASN A 67 3.77 25.76 -5.50
N VAL A 68 3.98 24.44 -5.50
CA VAL A 68 3.04 23.47 -6.08
C VAL A 68 1.73 23.47 -5.30
N LEU A 69 1.80 23.34 -3.96
CA LEU A 69 0.60 23.30 -3.14
C LEU A 69 -0.15 24.64 -3.18
N PHE A 70 0.56 25.76 -3.20
CA PHE A 70 -0.04 27.09 -3.35
C PHE A 70 -0.86 27.19 -4.63
N ALA A 71 -0.32 26.73 -5.77
CA ALA A 71 -1.02 26.74 -7.04
C ALA A 71 -2.30 25.89 -7.00
N LEU A 72 -2.23 24.68 -6.45
CA LEU A 72 -3.39 23.78 -6.33
C LEU A 72 -4.49 24.34 -5.40
N VAL A 73 -4.10 24.98 -4.29
CA VAL A 73 -5.05 25.64 -3.37
C VAL A 73 -5.75 26.81 -4.07
N VAL A 74 -5.02 27.62 -4.83
CA VAL A 74 -5.61 28.72 -5.61
C VAL A 74 -6.52 28.20 -6.73
N GLU A 75 -6.11 27.15 -7.44
CA GLU A 75 -6.92 26.50 -8.48
C GLU A 75 -8.26 25.96 -7.92
N ALA A 76 -8.24 25.45 -6.68
CA ALA A 76 -9.45 25.04 -5.97
C ALA A 76 -10.37 26.21 -5.55
N GLY A 77 -9.98 27.46 -5.82
CA GLY A 77 -10.74 28.66 -5.45
C GLY A 77 -10.61 29.02 -3.97
N LEU A 78 -9.56 28.55 -3.31
CA LEU A 78 -9.26 28.85 -1.91
C LEU A 78 -8.20 29.95 -1.82
N ALA A 79 -8.24 30.75 -0.75
CA ALA A 79 -7.25 31.80 -0.50
C ALA A 79 -6.25 31.32 0.57
N PRO A 80 -4.98 31.03 0.22
CA PRO A 80 -3.93 30.65 1.16
C PRO A 80 -3.74 31.68 2.27
N GLN A 81 -3.57 31.24 3.51
CA GLN A 81 -3.40 32.11 4.67
C GLN A 81 -2.10 31.85 5.42
N SER A 82 -1.75 30.58 5.64
CA SER A 82 -0.53 30.22 6.36
C SER A 82 0.10 28.95 5.80
N TRP A 83 1.41 28.81 5.97
CA TRP A 83 2.19 27.64 5.58
C TRP A 83 2.84 27.02 6.82
N THR A 84 2.76 25.70 6.92
CA THR A 84 3.50 24.90 7.91
C THR A 84 4.17 23.70 7.25
N GLN A 85 5.16 23.12 7.92
CA GLN A 85 5.87 21.92 7.47
C GLN A 85 5.61 20.77 8.43
N PRO A 86 4.43 20.12 8.37
CA PRO A 86 4.19 18.93 9.16
C PRO A 86 4.99 17.74 8.61
N ASN A 87 5.19 16.73 9.45
CA ASN A 87 5.63 15.42 8.97
C ASN A 87 4.41 14.64 8.46
N TRP A 88 4.56 14.04 7.28
CA TRP A 88 3.57 13.14 6.67
C TRP A 88 4.28 11.86 6.23
N PHE A 89 3.76 10.70 6.61
CA PHE A 89 4.43 9.39 6.42
C PHE A 89 5.87 9.34 6.94
N GLY A 90 6.13 9.99 8.08
CA GLY A 90 7.47 10.07 8.67
C GLY A 90 8.46 10.96 7.92
N ARG A 91 8.03 11.71 6.91
CA ARG A 91 8.86 12.59 6.07
C ARG A 91 8.35 14.03 6.10
N SER A 92 9.23 15.00 5.85
CA SER A 92 8.82 16.42 5.79
C SER A 92 7.83 16.65 4.65
N GLY A 93 6.67 17.21 4.99
CA GLY A 93 5.63 17.62 4.05
C GLY A 93 5.42 19.13 4.06
N GLY A 94 4.27 19.53 3.56
CA GLY A 94 3.80 20.90 3.54
C GLY A 94 2.31 20.99 3.77
N ARG A 95 1.86 22.02 4.47
CA ARG A 95 0.43 22.31 4.67
C ARG A 95 0.18 23.80 4.46
N ILE A 96 -0.89 24.10 3.72
CA ILE A 96 -1.43 25.45 3.58
C ILE A 96 -2.82 25.47 4.21
N ASP A 97 -3.01 26.25 5.27
CA ASP A 97 -4.36 26.58 5.73
C ASP A 97 -4.89 27.76 4.90
N ALA A 98 -6.15 27.68 4.46
CA ALA A 98 -6.81 28.65 3.59
C ALA A 98 -8.17 29.09 4.17
N ASN A 99 -8.74 30.16 3.63
CA ASN A 99 -9.96 30.79 4.14
C ASN A 99 -11.17 29.85 4.37
N ARG A 100 -11.35 28.82 3.53
CA ARG A 100 -12.44 27.83 3.61
C ARG A 100 -11.95 26.42 3.26
N GLY A 101 -10.70 26.14 3.58
CA GLY A 101 -10.06 24.94 3.11
C GLY A 101 -8.60 24.89 3.48
N VAL A 102 -7.92 23.98 2.82
CA VAL A 102 -6.58 23.55 3.20
C VAL A 102 -5.97 22.70 2.10
N GLY A 103 -4.66 22.77 1.98
CA GLY A 103 -3.87 21.87 1.17
C GLY A 103 -2.86 21.13 2.04
N MET A 104 -2.54 19.90 1.68
CA MET A 104 -1.35 19.19 2.14
C MET A 104 -0.59 18.61 0.96
N ILE A 105 0.73 18.51 1.09
CA ILE A 105 1.61 17.86 0.13
C ILE A 105 2.68 17.07 0.87
N GLY A 106 3.03 15.90 0.34
CA GLY A 106 4.11 15.10 0.90
C GLY A 106 4.41 13.89 0.05
N ARG A 107 5.37 13.11 0.54
CA ARG A 107 5.91 11.97 -0.17
C ARG A 107 5.46 10.68 0.50
N LEU A 108 4.97 9.77 -0.30
CA LEU A 108 4.55 8.44 0.12
C LEU A 108 5.77 7.56 0.46
N PRO A 109 5.56 6.41 1.12
CA PRO A 109 6.62 5.44 1.36
C PRO A 109 7.32 4.96 0.08
N ASP A 110 6.59 4.91 -1.04
CA ASP A 110 7.07 4.52 -2.37
C ASP A 110 7.64 5.68 -3.20
N ASP A 111 7.99 6.79 -2.55
CA ASP A 111 8.56 8.00 -3.14
C ASP A 111 7.64 8.84 -4.06
N ARG A 112 6.39 8.44 -4.32
CA ARG A 112 5.48 9.30 -5.08
C ARG A 112 5.10 10.54 -4.28
N VAL A 113 4.92 11.67 -4.95
CA VAL A 113 4.47 12.90 -4.32
C VAL A 113 2.97 13.06 -4.52
N ILE A 114 2.24 13.26 -3.44
CA ILE A 114 0.80 13.51 -3.48
C ILE A 114 0.47 14.87 -2.88
N ALA A 115 -0.53 15.52 -3.46
CA ALA A 115 -1.16 16.70 -2.91
C ALA A 115 -2.65 16.45 -2.68
N VAL A 116 -3.16 16.91 -1.54
CA VAL A 116 -4.56 16.80 -1.13
C VAL A 116 -5.07 18.21 -0.85
N VAL A 117 -6.15 18.62 -1.51
CA VAL A 117 -6.79 19.93 -1.29
C VAL A 117 -8.25 19.71 -0.94
N CYS A 118 -8.73 20.31 0.16
CA CYS A 118 -10.14 20.28 0.54
C CYS A 118 -10.71 21.69 0.66
N GLY A 119 -11.93 21.88 0.16
CA GLY A 119 -12.80 23.02 0.47
C GLY A 119 -13.73 22.70 1.64
N CYS A 120 -13.20 22.61 2.85
CA CYS A 120 -13.94 22.31 4.08
C CYS A 120 -13.33 23.05 5.28
N THR A 121 -14.01 23.08 6.43
CA THR A 121 -13.41 23.66 7.66
C THR A 121 -12.20 22.82 8.10
N ALA A 122 -11.25 23.41 8.83
CA ALA A 122 -10.04 22.72 9.28
C ALA A 122 -10.33 21.43 10.08
N ALA A 123 -11.37 21.42 10.93
CA ALA A 123 -11.77 20.22 11.67
C ALA A 123 -12.35 19.13 10.76
N GLN A 124 -13.19 19.51 9.79
CA GLN A 124 -13.72 18.56 8.81
C GLN A 124 -12.64 18.04 7.85
N LEU A 125 -11.59 18.82 7.61
CA LEU A 125 -10.42 18.33 6.91
C LEU A 125 -9.73 17.26 7.72
N ASP A 126 -9.38 17.52 8.98
CA ASP A 126 -8.56 16.56 9.73
C ASP A 126 -9.25 15.18 9.79
N ASP A 127 -10.59 15.17 9.88
CA ASP A 127 -11.42 13.96 9.72
C ASP A 127 -11.34 13.35 8.30
N LEU A 128 -11.41 14.17 7.23
CA LEU A 128 -11.33 13.73 5.83
C LEU A 128 -9.92 13.29 5.40
N VAL A 129 -8.88 13.92 5.92
CA VAL A 129 -7.48 13.55 5.70
C VAL A 129 -7.17 12.26 6.45
N ALA A 130 -7.71 12.10 7.66
CA ALA A 130 -7.61 10.83 8.39
C ALA A 130 -8.31 9.67 7.66
N SER A 131 -9.24 9.95 6.75
CA SER A 131 -9.93 8.94 5.92
C SER A 131 -9.23 8.64 4.58
N VAL A 132 -8.16 9.38 4.24
CA VAL A 132 -7.27 9.03 3.12
C VAL A 132 -6.29 7.96 3.60
N HIS A 133 -6.49 6.72 3.15
CA HIS A 133 -5.66 5.58 3.52
C HIS A 133 -4.92 5.04 2.31
N PHE A 134 -3.63 4.72 2.47
CA PHE A 134 -2.96 3.88 1.47
C PHE A 134 -3.63 2.51 1.50
N SER A 135 -4.07 2.04 0.35
CA SER A 135 -4.45 0.65 0.24
C SER A 135 -3.19 -0.17 0.01
N ALA A 136 -2.82 -0.95 1.02
CA ALA A 136 -1.92 -2.09 0.88
C ALA A 136 -2.45 -3.15 -0.11
N SER A 137 -3.72 -3.08 -0.50
CA SER A 137 -4.34 -4.02 -1.44
C SER A 137 -4.03 -3.70 -2.91
N ALA A 138 -3.66 -2.48 -3.27
CA ALA A 138 -3.28 -2.14 -4.65
C ALA A 138 -1.75 -2.30 -4.88
N LEU A 139 -0.94 -2.15 -3.82
CA LEU A 139 0.44 -2.65 -3.76
C LEU A 139 0.51 -4.17 -4.00
N ALA A 140 -0.52 -4.88 -3.54
CA ALA A 140 -0.64 -6.32 -3.75
C ALA A 140 -1.08 -6.71 -5.18
N GLU A 141 -1.92 -5.93 -5.85
CA GLU A 141 -2.38 -6.23 -7.22
C GLU A 141 -1.28 -6.07 -8.29
N ASN A 142 -0.25 -5.25 -8.05
CA ASN A 142 0.92 -5.13 -8.92
C ASN A 142 2.02 -6.17 -8.61
N GLY A 143 1.73 -7.13 -7.73
CA GLY A 143 2.69 -8.13 -7.30
C GLY A 143 3.89 -7.51 -6.61
N ARG A 144 3.72 -6.49 -5.76
CA ARG A 144 4.79 -5.95 -4.88
C ARG A 144 4.46 -6.19 -3.40
N ILE A 145 5.51 -6.37 -2.60
CA ILE A 145 5.40 -6.56 -1.15
C ILE A 145 6.39 -5.66 -0.41
N TYR A 146 5.99 -5.18 0.77
CA TYR A 146 6.75 -4.27 1.60
C TYR A 146 7.02 -4.89 2.98
N PRO A 147 8.11 -4.49 3.65
CA PRO A 147 8.38 -4.92 5.02
C PRO A 147 7.20 -4.65 5.96
N ASP A 148 6.94 -5.60 6.85
CA ASP A 148 5.92 -5.57 7.90
C ASP A 148 4.48 -5.34 7.40
N THR A 149 4.24 -5.46 6.09
CA THR A 149 2.93 -5.28 5.46
C THR A 149 2.54 -6.58 4.77
N PRO A 150 1.73 -7.44 5.41
CA PRO A 150 1.32 -8.69 4.80
C PRO A 150 0.37 -8.46 3.62
N VAL A 151 0.45 -9.33 2.62
CA VAL A 151 -0.44 -9.39 1.46
C VAL A 151 -1.19 -10.73 1.45
N GLN A 152 -2.33 -10.78 0.77
CA GLN A 152 -3.07 -12.01 0.55
C GLN A 152 -3.01 -12.43 -0.92
N GLY A 153 -2.89 -13.74 -1.15
CA GLY A 153 -2.95 -14.35 -2.47
C GLY A 153 -3.82 -15.60 -2.47
N THR A 154 -4.10 -16.14 -3.67
CA THR A 154 -4.98 -17.30 -3.84
C THR A 154 -4.41 -18.28 -4.85
N LEU A 155 -4.13 -19.50 -4.41
CA LEU A 155 -3.70 -20.59 -5.27
C LEU A 155 -4.91 -21.46 -5.63
N THR A 156 -5.04 -21.76 -6.91
CA THR A 156 -6.13 -22.56 -7.48
C THR A 156 -5.56 -23.67 -8.37
N ALA A 157 -6.42 -24.58 -8.84
CA ALA A 157 -5.97 -25.67 -9.71
C ALA A 157 -5.42 -25.17 -11.06
N ASP A 158 -5.87 -24.01 -11.53
CA ASP A 158 -5.43 -23.34 -12.75
C ASP A 158 -4.34 -22.27 -12.53
N ARG A 159 -4.11 -21.87 -11.27
CA ARG A 159 -3.05 -20.95 -10.84
C ARG A 159 -2.32 -21.52 -9.63
N THR A 160 -1.37 -22.40 -9.92
CA THR A 160 -0.57 -23.11 -8.91
C THR A 160 0.62 -22.30 -8.39
N GLU A 161 0.88 -21.12 -8.95
CA GLU A 161 1.88 -20.19 -8.42
C GLU A 161 1.46 -18.74 -8.58
N GLU A 162 1.94 -17.89 -7.66
CA GLU A 162 1.82 -16.43 -7.71
C GLU A 162 3.18 -15.79 -7.38
N SER A 163 3.46 -14.63 -7.97
CA SER A 163 4.73 -13.93 -7.81
C SER A 163 4.58 -12.54 -7.24
N TRP A 164 5.52 -12.16 -6.39
CA TRP A 164 5.64 -10.87 -5.73
C TRP A 164 7.05 -10.31 -5.89
N LEU A 165 7.18 -8.99 -5.86
CA LEU A 165 8.42 -8.24 -5.99
C LEU A 165 8.72 -7.53 -4.67
N TYR A 166 9.96 -7.68 -4.21
CA TYR A 166 10.49 -7.04 -3.02
C TYR A 166 11.72 -6.22 -3.39
N SER A 167 11.76 -4.94 -3.03
CA SER A 167 12.95 -4.11 -3.26
C SER A 167 13.88 -4.21 -2.07
N GLY A 168 15.02 -4.87 -2.25
CA GLY A 168 15.99 -5.14 -1.19
C GLY A 168 17.28 -4.35 -1.35
N MET A 169 18.02 -4.20 -0.25
CA MET A 169 19.38 -3.65 -0.22
C MET A 169 20.42 -4.75 0.04
N ALA A 170 21.63 -4.61 -0.51
CA ALA A 170 22.72 -5.52 -0.16
C ALA A 170 23.03 -5.47 1.35
N GLY A 171 23.16 -6.64 1.96
CA GLY A 171 23.39 -6.81 3.40
C GLY A 171 22.12 -6.71 4.26
N GLU A 172 20.96 -6.43 3.66
CA GLU A 172 19.68 -6.48 4.36
C GLU A 172 19.36 -7.91 4.78
N VAL A 173 18.89 -8.09 6.01
CA VAL A 173 18.46 -9.38 6.52
C VAL A 173 16.94 -9.40 6.53
N ILE A 174 16.33 -10.42 5.91
CA ILE A 174 14.87 -10.56 5.81
C ILE A 174 14.40 -11.95 6.24
N THR A 175 13.17 -12.02 6.73
CA THR A 175 12.40 -13.26 6.88
C THR A 175 11.15 -13.16 6.04
N ILE A 176 10.91 -14.17 5.20
CA ILE A 176 9.74 -14.29 4.32
C ILE A 176 8.89 -15.45 4.84
N ALA A 177 7.59 -15.24 5.03
CA ALA A 177 6.67 -16.28 5.51
C ALA A 177 5.36 -16.27 4.71
N ALA A 178 4.87 -17.45 4.33
CA ALA A 178 3.57 -17.65 3.70
C ALA A 178 2.76 -18.62 4.56
N VAL A 179 1.57 -18.20 5.01
CA VAL A 179 0.76 -18.92 5.99
C VAL A 179 -0.69 -19.10 5.54
N ASP A 180 -1.26 -20.27 5.81
CA ASP A 180 -2.69 -20.55 5.68
C ASP A 180 -3.42 -20.25 7.00
N LEU A 181 -3.93 -19.03 7.13
CA LEU A 181 -4.67 -18.58 8.32
C LEU A 181 -6.08 -19.21 8.44
N ALA A 182 -6.60 -19.82 7.37
CA ALA A 182 -7.91 -20.48 7.40
C ALA A 182 -7.83 -21.91 7.93
N ARG A 183 -6.62 -22.42 8.19
CA ARG A 183 -6.39 -23.80 8.59
C ARG A 183 -7.00 -24.13 9.97
N PRO A 184 -7.80 -25.21 10.09
CA PRO A 184 -8.49 -25.54 11.33
C PRO A 184 -7.60 -26.17 12.41
N SER A 185 -6.46 -26.74 12.06
CA SER A 185 -5.48 -27.29 13.01
C SER A 185 -4.07 -27.33 12.40
N PRO A 186 -2.98 -27.37 13.19
CA PRO A 186 -1.60 -27.32 12.69
C PRO A 186 -1.27 -28.36 11.61
N THR A 187 -1.88 -29.55 11.73
CA THR A 187 -1.60 -30.71 10.87
C THR A 187 -2.69 -30.96 9.82
N ALA A 188 -3.77 -30.17 9.80
CA ALA A 188 -4.71 -30.23 8.69
C ALA A 188 -3.98 -29.81 7.41
N LEU A 189 -4.20 -30.54 6.30
CA LEU A 189 -3.50 -30.26 5.04
C LEU A 189 -3.66 -28.79 4.62
N GLY A 190 -4.92 -28.32 4.54
CA GLY A 190 -5.20 -26.95 4.11
C GLY A 190 -4.54 -26.66 2.76
N LEU A 191 -4.04 -25.43 2.61
CA LEU A 191 -3.10 -25.09 1.56
C LEU A 191 -1.67 -25.47 1.99
N ASP A 192 -0.98 -26.23 1.15
CA ASP A 192 0.41 -26.66 1.28
C ASP A 192 1.27 -25.84 0.30
N MET A 193 2.31 -25.18 0.79
CA MET A 193 2.99 -24.11 0.04
C MET A 193 4.52 -24.24 0.06
N GLU A 194 5.11 -23.89 -1.08
CA GLU A 194 6.54 -23.61 -1.22
C GLU A 194 6.77 -22.11 -1.49
N ILE A 195 7.80 -21.53 -0.87
CA ILE A 195 8.34 -20.22 -1.21
C ILE A 195 9.66 -20.40 -1.97
N VAL A 196 9.82 -19.68 -3.08
CA VAL A 196 11.10 -19.55 -3.79
C VAL A 196 11.44 -18.07 -3.96
N LEU A 197 12.65 -17.67 -3.58
CA LEU A 197 13.17 -16.33 -3.76
C LEU A 197 14.19 -16.31 -4.90
N TYR A 198 13.99 -15.42 -5.86
CA TYR A 198 14.92 -15.13 -6.95
C TYR A 198 15.58 -13.76 -6.74
N ALA A 199 16.88 -13.69 -7.00
CA ALA A 199 17.68 -12.47 -7.00
C ALA A 199 17.35 -11.57 -8.22
N PRO A 200 17.79 -10.29 -8.23
CA PRO A 200 17.53 -9.36 -9.32
C PRO A 200 18.08 -9.81 -10.69
N ASP A 201 19.10 -10.67 -10.71
CA ASP A 201 19.65 -11.26 -11.94
C ASP A 201 18.86 -12.49 -12.43
N GLY A 202 17.81 -12.88 -11.70
CA GLY A 202 16.94 -14.02 -11.99
C GLY A 202 17.42 -15.36 -11.42
N SER A 203 18.59 -15.41 -10.77
CA SER A 203 19.07 -16.62 -10.10
C SER A 203 18.23 -16.96 -8.86
N GLU A 204 18.11 -18.24 -8.52
CA GLU A 204 17.42 -18.66 -7.30
C GLU A 204 18.35 -18.47 -6.09
N LEU A 205 17.89 -17.73 -5.09
CA LEU A 205 18.67 -17.43 -3.88
C LEU A 205 18.32 -18.39 -2.73
N ALA A 206 17.03 -18.70 -2.56
CA ALA A 206 16.56 -19.56 -1.49
C ALA A 206 15.20 -20.19 -1.83
N ARG A 207 14.91 -21.34 -1.24
CA ARG A 207 13.59 -21.99 -1.27
C ARG A 207 13.28 -22.69 0.05
N ASN A 208 12.01 -22.76 0.38
CA ASN A 208 11.52 -23.54 1.51
C ASN A 208 10.10 -24.04 1.26
N ASP A 209 9.91 -25.34 1.43
CA ASP A 209 8.67 -26.10 1.39
C ASP A 209 8.55 -26.73 2.79
N ASP A 210 7.59 -26.26 3.58
CA ASP A 210 7.47 -26.41 5.05
C ASP A 210 8.51 -25.66 5.91
N HIS A 211 8.03 -24.94 6.93
CA HIS A 211 8.87 -24.15 7.85
C HIS A 211 9.74 -24.99 8.79
N GLY A 212 9.46 -26.29 8.95
CA GLY A 212 10.27 -27.26 9.70
C GLY A 212 10.50 -26.97 11.20
N GLY A 213 9.87 -25.93 11.76
CA GLY A 213 10.15 -25.38 13.10
C GLY A 213 8.91 -25.24 13.97
N LEU A 214 8.96 -24.33 14.96
CA LEU A 214 7.82 -23.95 15.81
C LEU A 214 7.40 -22.48 15.63
N ASP A 215 8.03 -21.78 14.68
CA ASP A 215 7.82 -20.35 14.46
C ASP A 215 6.49 -20.03 13.76
N LEU A 216 5.93 -20.99 13.01
CA LEU A 216 4.63 -20.89 12.34
C LEU A 216 3.65 -21.93 12.88
N TYR A 217 2.35 -21.68 12.67
CA TYR A 217 1.27 -22.49 13.22
C TYR A 217 1.02 -23.76 12.40
N GLY A 218 1.01 -23.68 11.07
CA GLY A 218 0.73 -24.80 10.18
C GLY A 218 2.03 -25.50 9.76
N VAL A 219 2.07 -26.83 9.87
CA VAL A 219 3.26 -27.61 9.45
C VAL A 219 3.54 -27.54 7.94
N TYR A 220 2.55 -27.08 7.16
CA TYR A 220 2.66 -26.85 5.70
C TYR A 220 2.71 -25.36 5.34
N ASP A 221 2.96 -24.49 6.32
CA ASP A 221 3.32 -23.09 6.06
C ASP A 221 4.81 -23.03 5.71
N ALA A 222 5.22 -22.09 4.86
CA ALA A 222 6.61 -21.97 4.41
C ALA A 222 7.30 -20.73 4.98
N GLN A 223 8.60 -20.85 5.25
CA GLN A 223 9.43 -19.75 5.76
C GLN A 223 10.88 -19.80 5.25
N ILE A 224 11.35 -18.67 4.71
CA ILE A 224 12.77 -18.41 4.51
C ILE A 224 13.22 -17.44 5.61
N ARG A 225 14.05 -17.92 6.55
CA ARG A 225 14.40 -17.20 7.77
C ARG A 225 15.77 -16.53 7.70
N ASP A 226 15.84 -15.30 8.22
CA ASP A 226 17.08 -14.54 8.47
C ASP A 226 18.06 -14.52 7.26
N LEU A 227 17.51 -14.43 6.04
CA LEU A 227 18.26 -14.43 4.81
C LEU A 227 18.91 -13.07 4.59
N THR A 228 20.24 -13.06 4.40
CA THR A 228 20.97 -11.85 4.01
C THR A 228 20.96 -11.70 2.49
N LEU A 229 20.45 -10.58 2.00
CA LEU A 229 20.39 -10.26 0.57
C LEU A 229 21.78 -9.87 0.04
N PRO A 230 22.29 -10.51 -1.04
CA PRO A 230 23.64 -10.25 -1.53
C PRO A 230 23.76 -8.92 -2.28
N ASP A 231 22.72 -8.53 -3.03
CA ASP A 231 22.74 -7.42 -3.97
C ASP A 231 21.55 -6.46 -3.73
N PRO A 232 21.65 -5.17 -4.09
CA PRO A 232 20.48 -4.30 -4.11
C PRO A 232 19.64 -4.59 -5.37
N GLY A 233 18.32 -4.44 -5.28
CA GLY A 233 17.42 -4.51 -6.44
C GLY A 233 16.08 -5.18 -6.15
N ASP A 234 15.35 -5.48 -7.22
CA ASP A 234 14.04 -6.13 -7.13
C ASP A 234 14.21 -7.66 -7.11
N TYR A 235 13.91 -8.26 -5.96
CA TYR A 235 13.83 -9.69 -5.76
C TYR A 235 12.43 -10.20 -6.09
N ARG A 236 12.34 -11.40 -6.67
CA ARG A 236 11.05 -12.03 -6.99
C ARG A 236 10.78 -13.19 -6.04
N ILE A 237 9.74 -13.04 -5.22
CA ILE A 237 9.21 -14.07 -4.32
C ILE A 237 8.13 -14.82 -5.08
N VAL A 238 8.20 -16.14 -5.13
CA VAL A 238 7.16 -16.99 -5.72
C VAL A 238 6.57 -17.86 -4.62
N VAL A 239 5.24 -17.84 -4.49
CA VAL A 239 4.48 -18.75 -3.64
C VAL A 239 3.83 -19.78 -4.56
N ARG A 240 4.07 -21.07 -4.30
CA ARG A 240 3.57 -22.19 -5.11
C ARG A 240 2.74 -23.13 -4.28
N SER A 241 1.71 -23.73 -4.88
CA SER A 241 1.01 -24.83 -4.24
C SER A 241 1.78 -26.12 -4.42
N VAL A 242 1.87 -26.88 -3.34
CA VAL A 242 2.43 -28.23 -3.32
C VAL A 242 1.27 -29.22 -3.47
N GLN A 243 1.50 -30.26 -4.27
CA GLN A 243 0.50 -31.30 -4.57
C GLN A 243 -0.84 -30.77 -5.12
N ASN A 244 -0.83 -29.61 -5.78
CA ASN A 244 -2.03 -28.92 -6.29
C ASN A 244 -3.08 -28.63 -5.21
N THR A 245 -2.64 -28.37 -3.97
CA THR A 245 -3.53 -27.81 -2.95
C THR A 245 -3.98 -26.41 -3.36
N THR A 246 -5.14 -26.00 -2.86
CA THR A 246 -5.77 -24.72 -3.24
C THR A 246 -6.27 -24.00 -2.00
N GLY A 247 -6.21 -22.68 -2.00
CA GLY A 247 -6.62 -21.88 -0.85
C GLY A 247 -6.08 -20.46 -0.91
N THR A 248 -6.39 -19.70 0.13
CA THR A 248 -5.84 -18.36 0.32
C THR A 248 -4.64 -18.42 1.27
N TYR A 249 -3.60 -17.65 0.98
CA TYR A 249 -2.45 -17.51 1.86
C TYR A 249 -2.26 -16.05 2.25
N THR A 250 -1.57 -15.84 3.36
CA THR A 250 -1.03 -14.53 3.75
C THR A 250 0.49 -14.58 3.66
N LEU A 251 1.08 -13.70 2.86
CA LEU A 251 2.53 -13.56 2.68
C LEU A 251 3.02 -12.32 3.41
N GLY A 252 4.13 -12.42 4.13
CA GLY A 252 4.80 -11.31 4.79
C GLY A 252 6.31 -11.34 4.61
N VAL A 253 6.92 -10.16 4.54
CA VAL A 253 8.36 -9.94 4.67
C VAL A 253 8.61 -9.12 5.91
N SER A 254 9.58 -9.52 6.74
CA SER A 254 9.98 -8.77 7.94
C SER A 254 11.49 -8.64 8.02
N ALA A 255 11.97 -7.52 8.57
CA ALA A 255 13.36 -7.35 8.94
C ALA A 255 13.55 -7.77 10.41
N PRO A 256 14.74 -8.27 10.81
CA PRO A 256 15.01 -8.56 12.21
C PRO A 256 14.84 -7.29 13.03
N ARG A 257 13.98 -7.36 14.04
CA ARG A 257 13.83 -6.26 15.01
C ARG A 257 15.08 -6.25 15.89
N PRO A 258 15.78 -5.11 16.02
CA PRO A 258 16.82 -4.99 17.04
C PRO A 258 16.20 -5.26 18.41
N ILE A 259 16.76 -6.22 19.15
CA ILE A 259 16.41 -6.39 20.56
C ILE A 259 17.05 -5.20 21.28
N ALA A 260 16.22 -4.28 21.77
CA ALA A 260 16.64 -3.19 22.64
C ALA A 260 16.95 -3.70 24.05
#